data_AF-A0A921QHU3-F1
#
_entry.id   AF-A0A921QHU3-F1
#
_cell.length_a   1.000
_cell.length_b   1.000
_cell.length_c   1.000
_cell.angle_alpha   90.00
_cell.angle_beta   90.00
_cell.angle_gamma   90.00
#
_symmetry.space_group_name_H-M   'P 1'
#
loop_
_entity.id
_entity.type
_entity.pdbx_description
1 polymer ?
#
loop_
_entity_poly.entity_id
_entity_poly.type
_entity_poly.pdbx_seq_one_letter_code
_entity_poly.pdbx_strand_id
1 'polypeptide(L)'
;MATSSPVALISQVQQRKPRPYTPSLWGDFFLHHIPCTPSQLFSMKKKAQIKKEEVRQIILETLASSNLVEKMELVDTLQRIGVDYHYKKEINDLLCYVYNDKDGGSSNLYITSLRFYLLRSLFRCV
;
A
#
# COMPACT_ATOMS: atom_id res chain seq x y z
N MET A 1 68.63 -37.98 -28.71
CA MET A 1 68.27 -36.68 -28.14
C MET A 1 66.96 -36.24 -28.79
N ALA A 2 65.82 -36.48 -28.15
CA ALA A 2 64.51 -36.09 -28.66
C ALA A 2 64.14 -34.74 -28.04
N THR A 3 63.98 -33.73 -28.88
CA THR A 3 63.64 -32.36 -28.48
C THR A 3 62.15 -32.29 -28.15
N SER A 4 61.81 -32.04 -26.88
CA SER A 4 60.44 -31.75 -26.45
C SER A 4 60.12 -30.27 -26.72
N SER A 5 59.25 -30.02 -27.70
CA SER A 5 58.64 -28.69 -27.90
C SER A 5 57.40 -28.56 -27.02
N PRO A 6 57.21 -27.44 -26.30
CA PRO A 6 56.03 -27.22 -25.48
C PRO A 6 54.87 -26.79 -26.39
N VAL A 7 53.78 -27.57 -26.42
CA VAL A 7 52.55 -27.16 -27.10
C VAL A 7 51.74 -26.29 -26.14
N ALA A 8 51.45 -25.07 -26.58
CA ALA A 8 50.81 -24.01 -25.81
C ALA A 8 49.43 -24.42 -25.27
N LEU A 9 49.19 -24.11 -23.99
CA LEU A 9 47.89 -24.18 -23.35
C LEU A 9 46.99 -23.09 -23.97
N ILE A 10 46.16 -23.47 -24.95
CA ILE A 10 45.15 -22.57 -25.51
C ILE A 10 44.09 -22.36 -24.41
N SER A 11 44.21 -21.25 -23.69
CA SER A 11 43.15 -20.72 -22.83
C SER A 11 41.96 -20.38 -23.72
N GLN A 12 41.04 -21.32 -23.92
CA GLN A 12 39.77 -21.04 -24.58
C GLN A 12 38.95 -20.12 -23.69
N VAL A 13 39.07 -18.80 -23.91
CA VAL A 13 38.08 -17.83 -23.44
C VAL A 13 36.81 -18.09 -24.24
N GLN A 14 35.96 -18.96 -23.71
CA GLN A 14 34.66 -19.27 -24.27
C GLN A 14 33.79 -18.01 -24.20
N GLN A 15 33.77 -17.25 -25.30
CA GLN A 15 32.92 -16.08 -25.51
C GLN A 15 31.45 -16.53 -25.42
N ARG A 16 30.81 -16.30 -24.27
CA ARG A 16 29.37 -16.54 -24.09
C ARG A 16 28.59 -15.55 -24.94
N LYS A 17 27.70 -16.04 -25.81
CA LYS A 17 26.75 -15.19 -26.55
C LYS A 17 25.98 -14.27 -25.57
N PRO A 18 25.92 -12.94 -25.81
CA PRO A 18 25.19 -12.04 -24.95
C PRO A 18 23.70 -12.38 -24.96
N ARG A 19 23.08 -12.44 -23.78
CA ARG A 19 21.64 -12.70 -23.66
C ARG A 19 20.85 -11.46 -24.09
N PRO A 20 19.72 -11.60 -24.80
CA PRO A 20 18.94 -10.48 -25.35
C PRO A 20 18.03 -9.82 -24.30
N TYR A 21 18.36 -9.90 -23.01
CA TYR A 21 17.54 -9.31 -21.96
C TYR A 21 18.02 -7.90 -21.65
N THR A 22 17.07 -6.98 -21.57
CA THR A 22 17.33 -5.62 -21.08
C THR A 22 17.78 -5.69 -19.62
N PRO A 23 18.86 -4.99 -19.23
CA PRO A 23 19.29 -4.95 -17.84
C PRO A 23 18.18 -4.39 -16.94
N SER A 24 18.24 -4.71 -15.64
CA SER A 24 17.28 -4.15 -14.70
C SER A 24 17.44 -2.63 -14.65
N LEU A 25 16.31 -1.92 -14.67
CA LEU A 25 16.29 -0.45 -14.51
C LEU A 25 16.89 0.00 -13.18
N TRP A 26 16.90 -0.89 -12.19
CA TRP A 26 17.26 -0.58 -10.81
C TRP A 26 18.69 -0.97 -10.46
N GLY A 27 19.35 -1.83 -11.24
CA GLY A 27 20.67 -2.36 -10.91
C GLY A 27 20.76 -2.80 -9.44
N ASP A 28 21.75 -2.26 -8.74
CA ASP A 28 22.00 -2.51 -7.32
C ASP A 28 21.47 -1.39 -6.40
N PHE A 29 20.59 -0.51 -6.90
CA PHE A 29 20.10 0.67 -6.18
C PHE A 29 19.51 0.31 -4.80
N PHE A 30 18.69 -0.74 -4.73
CA PHE A 30 18.07 -1.18 -3.48
C PHE A 30 19.02 -1.94 -2.55
N LEU A 31 20.16 -2.43 -3.05
CA LEU A 31 21.14 -3.16 -2.24
C LEU A 31 21.95 -2.21 -1.35
N HIS A 32 22.09 -0.95 -1.75
CA HIS A 32 22.89 0.06 -1.05
C HIS A 32 22.04 1.02 -0.19
N HIS A 33 20.81 0.62 0.16
CA HIS A 33 19.93 1.45 0.96
C HIS A 33 20.46 1.61 2.40
N ILE A 34 20.74 2.86 2.78
CA ILE A 34 21.10 3.22 4.16
C ILE A 34 19.82 3.59 4.91
N PRO A 35 19.43 2.84 5.96
CA PRO A 35 18.23 3.16 6.72
C PRO A 35 18.37 4.48 7.48
N CYS A 36 17.23 5.09 7.80
CA CYS A 36 17.19 6.29 8.64
C CYS A 36 17.90 6.04 9.98
N THR A 37 18.52 7.09 10.52
CA THR A 37 19.15 7.00 11.85
C THR A 37 18.08 6.72 12.92
N PRO A 38 18.45 6.10 14.06
CA PRO A 38 17.50 5.79 15.12
C PRO A 38 16.70 7.01 15.62
N SER A 39 17.34 8.18 15.68
CA SER A 39 16.69 9.43 16.09
C SER A 39 15.66 9.93 15.07
N GLN A 40 15.97 9.84 13.77
CA GLN A 40 15.02 10.18 12.70
C GLN A 40 13.83 9.23 12.71
N LEU A 41 14.07 7.92 12.80
CA LEU A 41 13.03 6.91 12.87
C LEU A 41 12.12 7.11 14.08
N PHE A 42 12.69 7.41 15.25
CA PHE A 42 11.92 7.71 16.45
C PHE A 42 11.03 8.95 16.28
N SER A 43 11.58 10.03 15.70
CA SER A 43 10.82 11.25 15.40
C SER A 43 9.66 10.99 14.44
N MET A 44 9.91 10.24 13.36
CA MET A 44 8.89 9.84 12.39
C MET A 44 7.80 8.99 13.03
N LYS A 45 8.18 8.00 13.84
CA LYS A 45 7.23 7.13 14.55
C LYS A 45 6.37 7.91 15.53
N LYS A 46 6.96 8.87 16.26
CA LYS A 46 6.21 9.75 17.19
C LYS A 46 5.18 10.60 16.44
N LYS A 47 5.58 11.21 15.31
CA LYS A 47 4.65 11.98 14.46
C LYS A 47 3.53 11.11 13.90
N ALA A 48 3.87 9.91 13.42
CA ALA A 48 2.88 8.96 12.91
C ALA A 48 1.88 8.55 13.99
N GLN A 49 2.32 8.35 15.23
CA GLN A 49 1.43 8.01 16.34
C GLN A 49 0.46 9.15 16.68
N ILE A 50 0.92 10.40 16.67
CA ILE A 50 0.06 11.58 16.88
C ILE A 50 -1.00 11.66 15.78
N LYS A 51 -0.57 11.58 14.51
CA LYS A 51 -1.48 11.61 13.35
C LYS A 51 -2.47 10.45 13.39
N LYS A 52 -2.05 9.28 13.86
CA LYS A 52 -2.92 8.12 14.00
C LYS A 52 -4.09 8.41 14.94
N GLU A 53 -3.82 9.08 16.05
CA GLU A 53 -4.86 9.45 17.03
C GLU A 53 -5.75 10.59 16.52
N GLU A 54 -5.18 11.58 15.85
CA GLU A 54 -5.98 12.65 15.21
C GLU A 54 -6.99 12.08 14.21
N VAL A 55 -6.57 11.14 13.36
CA VAL A 55 -7.48 10.47 12.42
C VAL A 55 -8.50 9.60 13.16
N ARG A 56 -8.11 8.94 14.26
CA ARG A 56 -9.06 8.20 15.11
C ARG A 56 -10.17 9.12 15.62
N GLN A 57 -9.81 10.31 16.06
CA GLN A 57 -10.76 11.30 16.56
C GLN A 57 -11.73 11.76 15.46
N ILE A 58 -11.22 12.05 14.25
CA ILE A 58 -12.06 12.39 13.10
C ILE A 58 -13.06 11.27 12.80
N ILE A 59 -12.63 10.01 12.83
CA ILE A 59 -13.51 8.86 12.60
C ILE A 59 -14.63 8.77 13.65
N LEU A 60 -14.31 9.02 14.92
CA LEU A 60 -15.29 9.02 16.01
C LEU A 60 -16.31 10.17 15.87
N GLU A 61 -15.85 11.36 15.49
CA GLU A 61 -16.71 12.51 15.22
C GLU A 61 -17.66 12.24 14.05
N THR A 62 -17.14 11.67 12.96
CA THR A 62 -17.95 11.27 11.80
C THR A 62 -18.91 10.12 12.13
N LEU A 63 -18.57 9.20 13.03
CA LEU A 63 -19.49 8.17 13.54
C LEU A 63 -20.69 8.79 14.27
N ALA A 64 -20.45 9.83 15.08
CA ALA A 64 -21.48 10.56 15.81
C ALA A 64 -22.36 11.45 14.90
N SER A 65 -21.83 11.89 13.76
CA SER A 65 -22.59 12.59 12.71
C SER A 65 -23.68 11.69 12.13
N SER A 66 -24.83 12.26 11.76
CA SER A 66 -25.88 11.56 11.01
C SER A 66 -25.65 11.60 9.49
N ASN A 67 -24.65 12.34 9.01
CA ASN A 67 -24.39 12.50 7.59
C ASN A 67 -23.76 11.24 6.97
N LEU A 68 -24.57 10.50 6.23
CA LEU A 68 -24.13 9.27 5.57
C LEU A 68 -23.07 9.49 4.50
N VAL A 69 -23.15 10.61 3.76
CA VAL A 69 -22.20 10.94 2.69
C VAL A 69 -20.81 11.13 3.27
N GLU A 70 -20.71 11.92 4.34
CA GLU A 70 -19.47 12.18 5.06
C GLU A 70 -18.81 10.88 5.55
N LYS A 71 -19.61 9.95 6.08
CA LYS A 71 -19.14 8.62 6.50
C LYS A 71 -18.51 7.82 5.35
N MET A 72 -19.17 7.79 4.20
CA MET A 72 -18.68 7.05 3.03
C MET A 72 -17.43 7.69 2.43
N GLU A 73 -17.39 9.02 2.33
CA GLU A 73 -16.21 9.75 1.84
C GLU A 73 -15.00 9.58 2.75
N LEU A 74 -15.22 9.55 4.07
CA LEU A 74 -14.14 9.27 5.02
C LEU A 74 -13.55 7.88 4.81
N VAL A 75 -14.40 6.85 4.66
CA VAL A 75 -13.93 5.48 4.44
C VAL A 75 -13.16 5.37 3.11
N ASP A 76 -13.69 5.93 2.03
CA ASP A 76 -13.00 5.95 0.72
C ASP A 76 -11.65 6.66 0.80
N THR A 77 -11.58 7.78 1.51
CA THR A 77 -10.33 8.53 1.72
C THR A 77 -9.29 7.70 2.48
N LEU A 78 -9.69 7.03 3.56
CA LEU A 78 -8.77 6.19 4.35
C LEU A 78 -8.22 5.01 3.54
N GLN A 79 -9.04 4.40 2.69
CA GLN A 79 -8.62 3.33 1.79
C GLN A 79 -7.66 3.82 0.71
N ARG A 80 -7.95 4.97 0.08
CA ARG A 80 -7.10 5.55 -0.96
C ARG A 80 -5.72 5.94 -0.45
N ILE A 81 -5.64 6.41 0.80
CA ILE A 81 -4.37 6.72 1.47
C ILE A 81 -3.66 5.43 1.94
N GLY A 82 -4.37 4.30 2.05
CA GLY A 82 -3.81 3.01 2.44
C GLY A 82 -3.51 2.91 3.94
N VAL A 83 -4.26 3.65 4.77
CA VAL A 83 -4.12 3.65 6.24
C VAL A 83 -5.31 3.04 6.96
N ASP A 84 -6.31 2.56 6.21
CA ASP A 84 -7.52 1.87 6.68
C ASP A 84 -7.21 0.68 7.60
N TYR A 85 -6.09 -0.01 7.38
CA TYR A 85 -5.67 -1.14 8.21
C TYR A 85 -5.46 -0.81 9.69
N HIS A 86 -5.29 0.46 10.04
CA HIS A 86 -5.19 0.92 11.43
C HIS A 86 -6.55 1.11 12.13
N TYR A 87 -7.64 1.20 11.37
CA TYR A 87 -8.98 1.59 11.85
C TYR A 87 -10.05 0.58 11.46
N LYS A 88 -9.66 -0.69 11.28
CA LYS A 88 -10.56 -1.75 10.77
C LYS A 88 -11.87 -1.85 11.55
N LYS A 89 -11.81 -1.67 12.87
CA LYS A 89 -13.00 -1.75 13.73
C LYS A 89 -13.95 -0.58 13.45
N GLU A 90 -13.42 0.63 13.50
CA GLU A 90 -14.21 1.86 13.30
C GLU A 90 -14.78 1.95 11.88
N ILE A 91 -14.00 1.52 10.87
CA ILE A 91 -14.45 1.43 9.49
C ILE A 91 -15.58 0.40 9.35
N ASN A 92 -15.46 -0.76 10.00
CA ASN A 92 -16.53 -1.76 9.98
C ASN A 92 -17.81 -1.23 10.61
N ASP A 93 -17.71 -0.50 11.73
CA ASP A 93 -18.87 0.14 12.37
C ASP A 93 -19.53 1.14 11.41
N LEU A 94 -18.74 2.01 10.75
CA LEU A 94 -19.22 2.94 9.72
C LEU A 94 -19.93 2.22 8.57
N LEU A 95 -19.38 1.13 8.06
CA LEU A 95 -19.98 0.35 6.98
C LEU A 95 -21.28 -0.34 7.39
N CYS A 96 -21.38 -0.83 8.64
CA CYS A 96 -22.62 -1.36 9.18
C CYS A 96 -23.71 -0.30 9.21
N TYR A 97 -23.39 0.95 9.58
CA TYR A 97 -24.34 2.07 9.48
C TYR A 97 -24.77 2.31 8.03
N VAL A 98 -23.82 2.33 7.09
CA VAL A 98 -24.10 2.52 5.67
C VAL A 98 -24.97 1.40 5.10
N TYR A 99 -24.77 0.17 5.53
CA TYR A 99 -25.57 -0.98 5.08
C TYR A 99 -27.01 -0.91 5.59
N ASN A 100 -27.19 -0.62 6.89
CA ASN A 100 -28.49 -0.61 7.55
C ASN A 100 -29.35 0.62 7.21
N ASP A 101 -28.75 1.65 6.60
CA ASP A 101 -29.46 2.82 6.14
C ASP A 101 -30.50 2.46 5.06
N LYS A 102 -31.78 2.64 5.37
CA LYS A 102 -32.90 2.25 4.47
C LYS A 102 -33.23 3.32 3.43
N ASP A 103 -32.72 4.53 3.59
CA ASP A 103 -32.92 5.65 2.67
C ASP A 103 -31.91 5.63 1.50
N GLY A 104 -31.34 4.45 1.22
CA GLY A 104 -30.19 4.18 0.35
C GLY A 104 -30.35 4.44 -1.14
N GLY A 105 -31.20 5.38 -1.51
CA GLY A 105 -31.37 5.90 -2.85
C GLY A 105 -31.29 7.42 -2.84
N SER A 106 -30.13 7.96 -2.44
CA SER A 106 -29.77 9.31 -2.87
C SER A 106 -29.89 9.36 -4.40
N SER A 107 -30.68 10.27 -4.94
CA SER A 107 -30.81 10.50 -6.40
C SER A 107 -29.47 10.83 -7.07
N ASN A 108 -28.41 11.02 -6.28
CA ASN A 108 -27.06 11.23 -6.73
C ASN A 108 -26.36 9.90 -7.10
N LEU A 109 -25.99 9.79 -8.38
CA LEU A 109 -25.22 8.67 -8.92
C LEU A 109 -23.91 8.44 -8.17
N TYR A 110 -23.21 9.52 -7.78
CA TYR A 110 -21.94 9.42 -7.05
C TYR A 110 -22.12 8.67 -5.72
N ILE A 111 -23.11 9.07 -4.93
CA ILE A 111 -23.40 8.46 -3.62
C ILE A 111 -23.81 6.98 -3.78
N THR A 112 -24.65 6.69 -4.76
CA THR A 112 -25.09 5.31 -5.04
C THR A 112 -23.91 4.44 -5.48
N SER A 113 -23.05 4.96 -6.37
CA SER A 113 -21.86 4.24 -6.85
C SER A 113 -20.83 4.00 -5.73
N LEU A 114 -20.61 5.00 -4.87
CA LEU A 114 -19.68 4.92 -3.76
C LEU A 114 -20.16 3.90 -2.72
N ARG A 115 -21.45 3.93 -2.37
CA ARG A 115 -22.06 2.95 -1.48
C ARG A 115 -21.89 1.52 -2.02
N PHE A 116 -22.19 1.31 -3.30
CA PHE A 116 -22.00 0.00 -3.93
C PHE A 116 -20.54 -0.45 -3.86
N TYR A 117 -19.59 0.44 -4.21
CA TYR A 117 -18.17 0.14 -4.16
C TYR A 117 -17.71 -0.25 -2.75
N LEU A 118 -18.04 0.55 -1.74
CA LEU A 118 -17.65 0.31 -0.35
C LEU A 118 -18.23 -1.01 0.17
N LEU A 119 -19.52 -1.27 -0.05
CA LEU A 119 -20.15 -2.53 0.36
C LEU A 119 -19.62 -3.73 -0.43
N ARG A 120 -19.20 -3.57 -1.69
CA ARG A 120 -18.65 -4.70 -2.46
C ARG A 120 -17.21 -5.02 -2.08
N SER A 121 -16.41 -4.00 -1.77
CA SER A 121 -14.97 -4.10 -1.54
C SER A 121 -14.60 -4.38 -0.08
N LEU A 122 -15.34 -3.81 0.87
CA LEU A 122 -15.02 -3.86 2.30
C LEU A 122 -15.95 -4.76 3.12
N PHE A 123 -17.12 -5.13 2.60
CA PHE A 123 -18.09 -5.95 3.33
C PHE A 123 -17.68 -7.42 3.32
N ARG A 124 -16.54 -7.70 3.95
CA ARG A 124 -16.24 -9.02 4.50
C ARG A 124 -16.90 -9.09 5.87
N CYS A 125 -18.22 -9.26 5.90
CA CYS A 125 -18.87 -9.80 7.08
C CYS A 125 -18.46 -11.27 7.21
N VAL A 126 -17.57 -11.56 8.15
CA VAL A 126 -17.50 -12.85 8.85
C VAL A 126 -17.52 -12.54 10.34
#